data_AF-A0A8S3CC56-F1
#
_entry.id   AF-A0A8S3CC56-F1
#
_cell.length_a   1.000
_cell.length_b   1.000
_cell.length_c   1.000
_cell.angle_alpha   90.00
_cell.angle_beta   90.00
_cell.angle_gamma   90.00
#
_symmetry.space_group_name_H-M   'P 1'
#
loop_
_entity.id
_entity.type
_entity.pdbx_description
1 polymer ?
#
loop_
_entity_poly.entity_id
_entity_poly.type
_entity_poly.pdbx_seq_one_letter_code
_entity_poly.pdbx_strand_id
1 'polypeptide(L)'
;VLGALLSAHLLIIDPLQPFGDLKISDYDNELLDLAHDLASRLLPAFERTPHGLPYPRVNLMTGMVDGSRNDTSTAGAGSLSLEFSILSRLVGDPVYERVARRAVNSLWAKRNNVTGLLGLRNYITYDA
;
A
#
# COMPACT_ATOMS: atom_id res chain seq x y z
N VAL A 1 0.01 9.38 -4.51
CA VAL A 1 -1.25 9.31 -5.31
C VAL A 1 -2.35 8.62 -4.52
N LEU A 2 -2.22 7.33 -4.18
CA LEU A 2 -3.26 6.58 -3.46
C LEU A 2 -3.80 7.31 -2.21
N GLY A 3 -2.92 7.75 -1.31
CA GLY A 3 -3.35 8.48 -0.11
C GLY A 3 -4.08 9.80 -0.39
N ALA A 4 -3.77 10.48 -1.51
CA ALA A 4 -4.46 11.71 -1.89
C ALA A 4 -5.88 11.41 -2.44
N LEU A 5 -6.04 10.35 -3.23
CA LEU A 5 -7.35 9.89 -3.71
C LEU A 5 -8.26 9.53 -2.53
N LEU A 6 -7.74 8.75 -1.57
CA LEU A 6 -8.47 8.35 -0.38
C LEU A 6 -8.80 9.55 0.52
N SER A 7 -7.84 10.45 0.75
CA SER A 7 -8.05 11.64 1.58
C SER A 7 -9.10 12.57 0.97
N ALA A 8 -9.00 12.85 -0.33
CA ALA A 8 -9.98 13.69 -1.02
C ALA A 8 -11.38 13.05 -1.02
N HIS A 9 -11.48 11.73 -1.29
CA HIS A 9 -12.74 11.00 -1.15
C HIS A 9 -13.35 11.19 0.25
N LEU A 10 -12.57 10.94 1.31
CA LEU A 10 -13.04 11.07 2.70
C LEU A 10 -13.50 12.49 3.03
N LEU A 11 -12.79 13.52 2.57
CA LEU A 11 -13.16 14.93 2.79
C LEU A 11 -14.48 15.29 2.09
N ILE A 12 -14.69 14.81 0.87
CA ILE A 12 -15.92 15.08 0.10
C ILE A 12 -17.13 14.44 0.79
N ILE A 13 -16.99 13.21 1.30
CA ILE A 13 -18.11 12.47 1.91
C ILE A 13 -18.32 12.74 3.40
N ASP A 14 -17.42 13.48 4.07
CA ASP A 14 -17.48 13.70 5.51
C ASP A 14 -18.76 14.47 5.89
N PRO A 15 -19.69 13.90 6.67
CA PRO A 15 -20.92 14.59 7.04
C PRO A 15 -20.67 15.83 7.92
N LEU A 16 -19.53 15.91 8.61
CA LEU A 16 -19.19 17.02 9.51
C LEU A 16 -18.60 18.22 8.78
N GLN A 17 -18.10 18.04 7.55
CA GLN A 17 -17.52 19.11 6.71
C GLN A 17 -16.57 20.05 7.49
N PRO A 18 -15.54 19.52 8.18
CA PRO A 18 -14.73 20.29 9.13
C PRO A 18 -13.90 21.41 8.50
N PHE A 19 -13.77 21.43 7.17
CA PHE A 19 -13.01 22.43 6.41
C PHE A 19 -13.91 23.30 5.51
N GLY A 20 -15.21 23.37 5.79
CA GLY A 20 -16.21 24.01 4.94
C GLY A 20 -16.88 23.03 3.98
N ASP A 21 -17.80 23.51 3.15
CA ASP A 21 -18.53 22.69 2.19
C ASP A 21 -17.62 22.28 1.01
N LEU A 22 -17.13 21.05 1.08
CA LEU A 22 -16.31 20.37 0.09
C LEU A 22 -17.13 19.33 -0.69
N LYS A 23 -18.44 19.25 -0.48
CA LYS A 23 -19.29 18.31 -1.21
C LYS A 23 -19.36 18.69 -2.69
N ILE A 24 -19.46 17.66 -3.51
CA ILE A 24 -19.67 17.80 -4.95
C ILE A 24 -21.03 17.14 -5.25
N SER A 25 -21.93 17.88 -5.90
CA SER A 25 -23.36 17.53 -6.05
C SER A 25 -23.61 16.16 -6.67
N ASP A 26 -22.71 15.71 -7.54
CA ASP A 26 -22.86 14.50 -8.35
C ASP A 26 -21.68 13.54 -8.16
N TYR A 27 -21.01 13.61 -7.01
CA TYR A 27 -19.92 12.70 -6.69
C TYR A 27 -20.43 11.32 -6.30
N ASP A 28 -20.01 10.29 -7.03
CA ASP A 28 -20.39 8.90 -6.83
C ASP A 28 -19.14 8.02 -6.66
N ASN A 29 -18.29 8.39 -5.69
CA ASN A 29 -17.13 7.61 -5.26
C ASN A 29 -16.01 7.43 -6.31
N GLU A 30 -15.96 8.23 -7.37
CA GLU A 30 -15.01 8.03 -8.49
C GLU A 30 -13.54 8.06 -8.03
N LEU A 31 -13.22 8.86 -7.00
CA LEU A 31 -11.87 8.87 -6.42
C LEU A 31 -11.56 7.59 -5.63
N LEU A 32 -12.56 6.99 -4.97
CA LEU A 32 -12.41 5.70 -4.33
C LEU A 32 -12.24 4.60 -5.38
N ASP A 33 -12.97 4.66 -6.49
CA ASP A 33 -12.82 3.71 -7.60
C ASP A 33 -11.43 3.78 -8.23
N LEU A 34 -10.92 4.99 -8.46
CA LEU A 34 -9.54 5.20 -8.93
C LEU A 34 -8.50 4.71 -7.91
N ALA A 35 -8.76 4.92 -6.61
CA ALA A 35 -7.89 4.41 -5.55
C ALA A 35 -7.86 2.88 -5.54
N HIS A 36 -9.02 2.26 -5.73
CA HIS A 36 -9.19 0.82 -5.81
C HIS A 36 -8.48 0.23 -7.05
N ASP A 37 -8.70 0.79 -8.25
CA ASP A 37 -8.01 0.35 -9.47
C ASP A 37 -6.48 0.47 -9.33
N LEU A 38 -5.98 1.60 -8.82
CA LEU A 38 -4.55 1.79 -8.61
C LEU A 38 -3.97 0.77 -7.62
N ALA A 39 -4.63 0.55 -6.48
CA ALA A 39 -4.17 -0.41 -5.48
C ALA A 39 -4.18 -1.85 -6.02
N SER A 40 -5.21 -2.22 -6.78
CA SER A 40 -5.30 -3.52 -7.45
C SER A 40 -4.13 -3.76 -8.41
N ARG A 41 -3.72 -2.74 -9.16
CA ARG A 41 -2.53 -2.81 -10.04
C ARG A 41 -1.21 -2.89 -9.27
N LEU A 42 -1.18 -2.45 -8.01
CA LEU A 42 -0.02 -2.54 -7.14
C LEU A 42 0.10 -3.90 -6.43
N LEU A 43 -1.01 -4.66 -6.27
CA LEU A 43 -1.02 -5.95 -5.59
C LEU A 43 0.06 -6.94 -6.06
N PRO A 44 0.37 -7.08 -7.36
CA PRO A 44 1.42 -8.01 -7.79
C PRO A 44 2.78 -7.76 -7.14
N ALA A 45 3.10 -6.50 -6.77
CA ALA A 45 4.33 -6.18 -6.04
C ALA A 45 4.39 -6.84 -4.65
N PHE A 46 3.24 -6.99 -4.00
CA PHE A 46 3.09 -7.54 -2.65
C PHE A 46 2.80 -9.05 -2.62
N GLU A 47 2.19 -9.58 -3.67
CA GLU A 47 1.78 -10.99 -3.70
C GLU A 47 2.85 -11.90 -4.30
N ARG A 48 3.57 -11.44 -5.32
CA ARG A 48 4.57 -12.25 -6.05
C ARG A 48 5.92 -12.36 -5.31
N THR A 49 5.94 -12.07 -4.01
CA THR A 49 7.13 -12.12 -3.14
C THR A 49 7.11 -13.34 -2.22
N PRO A 50 8.23 -14.08 -2.11
CA PRO A 50 8.30 -15.26 -1.25
C PRO A 50 8.22 -14.90 0.24
N HIS A 51 8.89 -13.83 0.66
CA HIS A 51 9.03 -13.48 2.08
C HIS A 51 8.13 -12.32 2.52
N GLY A 52 7.18 -11.89 1.67
CA GLY A 52 6.18 -10.87 2.00
C GLY A 52 6.69 -9.43 1.93
N LEU A 53 7.96 -9.21 1.63
CA LEU A 53 8.47 -7.87 1.30
C LEU A 53 8.12 -7.52 -0.14
N PRO A 54 7.47 -6.37 -0.40
CA PRO A 54 7.05 -6.02 -1.74
C PRO A 54 8.23 -5.64 -2.62
N TYR A 55 8.12 -5.94 -3.92
CA TYR A 55 9.02 -5.38 -4.92
C TYR A 55 8.87 -3.86 -5.00
N PRO A 56 9.98 -3.10 -5.10
CA PRO A 56 9.91 -1.64 -5.14
C PRO A 56 9.32 -1.10 -6.45
N ARG A 57 9.19 -1.94 -7.49
CA ARG A 57 8.59 -1.58 -8.78
C ARG A 57 7.70 -2.69 -9.30
N VAL A 58 6.63 -2.29 -9.96
CA VAL A 58 5.71 -3.17 -10.70
C VAL A 58 5.20 -2.41 -11.92
N ASN A 59 5.01 -3.12 -13.02
CA ASN A 59 4.36 -2.56 -14.20
C ASN A 59 2.83 -2.57 -14.00
N LEU A 60 2.20 -1.40 -13.93
CA LEU A 60 0.76 -1.27 -13.63
C LEU A 60 -0.18 -1.79 -14.74
N MET A 61 0.35 -2.02 -15.95
CA MET A 61 -0.43 -2.57 -17.07
C MET A 61 -0.39 -4.09 -17.09
N THR A 62 0.77 -4.68 -16.79
CA THR A 62 1.00 -6.14 -16.94
C THR A 62 1.12 -6.87 -15.61
N GLY A 63 1.27 -6.16 -14.50
CA GLY A 63 1.57 -6.73 -13.18
C GLY A 63 2.96 -7.38 -13.08
N MET A 64 3.81 -7.26 -14.10
CA MET A 64 5.15 -7.83 -14.09
C MET A 64 6.05 -7.07 -13.10
N VAL A 65 6.81 -7.84 -12.32
CA VAL A 65 7.85 -7.36 -11.40
C VAL A 65 9.25 -7.69 -11.89
N ASP A 66 9.35 -8.37 -13.05
CA ASP A 66 10.61 -8.73 -13.68
C ASP A 66 11.41 -7.47 -14.02
N GLY A 67 12.70 -7.46 -13.67
CA GLY A 67 13.55 -6.28 -13.77
C GLY A 67 13.40 -5.27 -12.61
N SER A 68 12.54 -5.55 -11.63
CA SER A 68 12.60 -4.84 -10.34
C SER A 68 13.86 -5.22 -9.57
N ARG A 69 14.30 -4.33 -8.67
CA ARG A 69 15.40 -4.64 -7.75
C ARG A 69 14.96 -5.74 -6.78
N ASN A 70 15.91 -6.59 -6.38
CA ASN A 70 15.73 -7.63 -5.36
C ASN A 70 15.83 -7.08 -3.92
N ASP A 71 16.00 -5.77 -3.75
CA ASP A 71 16.03 -5.08 -2.47
C ASP A 71 14.96 -3.99 -2.39
N THR A 72 14.40 -3.80 -1.20
CA THR A 72 13.47 -2.70 -0.90
C THR A 72 13.89 -2.00 0.37
N SER A 73 13.60 -0.69 0.46
CA SER A 73 13.87 0.05 1.68
C SER A 73 12.78 -0.21 2.72
N THR A 74 13.13 -0.06 4.01
CA THR A 74 12.15 -0.19 5.09
C THR A 74 10.97 0.76 4.93
N ALA A 75 11.23 2.01 4.53
CA ALA A 75 10.19 2.99 4.22
C ALA A 75 9.32 2.52 3.04
N GLY A 76 9.94 2.11 1.92
CA GLY A 76 9.19 1.67 0.74
C GLY A 76 8.29 0.46 0.99
N ALA A 77 8.76 -0.50 1.81
CA ALA A 77 7.99 -1.69 2.14
C ALA A 77 6.87 -1.46 3.18
N GLY A 78 7.07 -0.53 4.12
CA GLY A 78 6.15 -0.33 5.25
C GLY A 78 5.12 0.79 5.05
N SER A 79 5.40 1.78 4.19
CA SER A 79 4.62 3.03 4.17
C SER A 79 3.24 2.94 3.54
N LEU A 80 2.87 1.85 2.86
CA LEU A 80 1.51 1.67 2.32
C LEU A 80 0.52 1.08 3.33
N SER A 81 0.94 0.83 4.56
CA SER A 81 0.10 0.22 5.60
C SER A 81 -1.16 1.01 5.91
N LEU A 82 -1.07 2.35 5.92
CA LEU A 82 -2.22 3.19 6.23
C LEU A 82 -3.22 3.19 5.07
N GLU A 83 -2.75 3.47 3.86
CA GLU A 83 -3.57 3.59 2.66
C GLU A 83 -4.27 2.27 2.33
N PHE A 84 -3.55 1.15 2.38
CA PHE A 84 -4.14 -0.17 2.10
C PHE A 84 -5.14 -0.59 3.19
N SER A 85 -4.89 -0.22 4.45
CA SER A 85 -5.83 -0.49 5.55
C SER A 85 -7.11 0.34 5.41
N ILE A 86 -7.00 1.63 5.08
CA ILE A 86 -8.16 2.50 4.85
C ILE A 86 -8.95 2.01 3.64
N LEU A 87 -8.28 1.74 2.52
CA LEU A 87 -8.94 1.24 1.30
C LEU A 87 -9.73 -0.04 1.60
N SER A 88 -9.13 -1.02 2.29
CA SER A 88 -9.81 -2.28 2.64
C SER A 88 -11.12 -2.07 3.39
N ARG A 89 -11.17 -1.07 4.28
CA ARG A 89 -12.39 -0.73 5.04
C ARG A 89 -13.43 -0.06 4.15
N LEU A 90 -13.00 0.80 3.24
CA LEU A 90 -13.90 1.53 2.33
C LEU A 90 -14.50 0.63 1.26
N VAL A 91 -13.71 -0.29 0.66
CA VAL A 91 -14.21 -1.20 -0.40
C VAL A 91 -14.72 -2.55 0.12
N GLY A 92 -14.48 -2.87 1.39
CA GLY A 92 -14.91 -4.13 2.00
C GLY A 92 -14.05 -5.36 1.63
N ASP A 93 -12.89 -5.17 0.99
CA ASP A 93 -11.96 -6.25 0.65
C ASP A 93 -10.71 -6.21 1.56
N PRO A 94 -10.47 -7.24 2.40
CA PRO A 94 -9.34 -7.27 3.32
C PRO A 94 -7.99 -7.57 2.65
N VAL A 95 -7.92 -7.83 1.34
CA VAL A 95 -6.67 -8.20 0.65
C VAL A 95 -5.59 -7.13 0.83
N TYR A 96 -5.92 -5.85 0.68
CA TYR A 96 -4.94 -4.76 0.77
C TYR A 96 -4.34 -4.66 2.19
N GLU A 97 -5.17 -4.64 3.23
CA GLU A 97 -4.72 -4.62 4.62
C GLU A 97 -3.84 -5.84 4.91
N ARG A 98 -4.26 -7.02 4.46
CA ARG A 98 -3.53 -8.27 4.69
C ARG A 98 -2.14 -8.23 4.10
N VAL A 99 -1.98 -7.79 2.85
CA VAL A 99 -0.67 -7.74 2.20
C VAL A 99 0.23 -6.68 2.80
N ALA A 100 -0.33 -5.52 3.18
CA ALA A 100 0.46 -4.48 3.86
C ALA A 100 0.90 -4.91 5.27
N ARG A 101 0.00 -5.54 6.03
CA ARG A 101 0.34 -6.12 7.34
C ARG A 101 1.40 -7.22 7.22
N ARG A 102 1.32 -8.07 6.19
CA ARG A 102 2.35 -9.07 5.89
C ARG A 102 3.71 -8.39 5.67
N ALA A 103 3.78 -7.32 4.87
CA ALA A 103 5.01 -6.58 4.62
C ALA A 103 5.62 -5.99 5.92
N VAL A 104 4.79 -5.37 6.77
CA VAL A 104 5.23 -4.84 8.07
C VAL A 104 5.76 -5.95 8.98
N ASN A 105 5.06 -7.09 9.05
CA ASN A 105 5.49 -8.23 9.85
C ASN A 105 6.83 -8.79 9.34
N SER A 106 7.03 -8.86 8.03
CA SER A 106 8.29 -9.28 7.42
C SER A 106 9.44 -8.30 7.71
N LEU A 107 9.19 -6.99 7.72
CA LEU A 107 10.17 -5.99 8.17
C LEU A 107 10.48 -6.19 9.65
N TRP A 108 9.46 -6.31 10.49
CA TRP A 108 9.63 -6.50 11.94
C TRP A 108 10.48 -7.73 12.27
N ALA A 109 10.31 -8.82 11.52
CA ALA A 109 11.12 -10.04 11.67
C ALA A 109 12.60 -9.87 11.28
N LYS A 110 12.93 -8.86 10.45
CA LYS A 110 14.30 -8.56 10.03
C LYS A 110 15.04 -7.56 10.93
N ARG A 111 14.38 -7.03 11.98
CA ARG A 111 15.03 -6.13 12.93
C ARG A 111 16.15 -6.84 13.70
N ASN A 112 17.15 -6.08 14.14
CA ASN A 112 18.18 -6.61 15.02
C ASN A 112 17.57 -6.97 16.40
N ASN A 113 17.80 -8.18 16.89
CA ASN A 113 17.21 -8.66 18.14
C ASN A 113 17.74 -7.96 19.40
N VAL A 114 18.92 -7.33 19.33
CA VAL A 114 19.53 -6.61 20.44
C VAL A 114 19.09 -5.16 20.44
N THR A 115 19.20 -4.48 19.30
CA THR A 115 18.94 -3.03 19.22
C THR A 115 17.51 -2.69 18.85
N GLY A 116 16.75 -3.63 18.29
CA GLY A 116 15.41 -3.40 17.73
C GLY A 116 15.39 -2.60 16.43
N LEU A 117 16.55 -2.23 15.88
CA LEU A 117 16.65 -1.38 14.70
C LEU A 117 16.48 -2.17 13.40
N LEU A 118 15.86 -1.54 12.41
CA LEU A 118 15.71 -2.07 11.05
C LEU A 118 16.86 -1.61 10.15
N GLY A 119 17.21 -2.45 9.18
CA GLY A 119 18.16 -2.08 8.13
C GLY A 119 17.58 -1.05 7.16
N LEU A 120 18.45 -0.33 6.45
CA LEU A 120 18.03 0.57 5.38
C LEU A 120 17.52 -0.19 4.15
N ARG A 121 18.15 -1.32 3.82
CA ARG A 121 17.83 -2.20 2.69
C ARG A 121 17.48 -3.59 3.19
N ASN A 122 16.40 -4.15 2.64
CA ASN A 122 15.92 -5.49 2.95
C ASN A 122 15.79 -6.29 1.66
N TYR A 123 16.48 -7.43 1.60
CA TYR A 123 16.42 -8.34 0.46
C TYR A 123 15.09 -9.09 0.42
N ILE A 124 14.47 -9.11 -0.76
CA ILE A 124 13.16 -9.70 -1.03
C ILE A 124 13.28 -11.20 -1.25
N THR A 125 14.31 -11.63 -1.98
CA THR A 125 14.73 -13.03 -2.08
C THR A 125 16.13 -13.15 -1.48
N TYR A 126 16.43 -14.30 -0.89
CA TYR A 126 17.81 -14.67 -0.61
C TYR A 126 18.37 -15.15 -1.95
N ASP A 127 19.40 -14.48 -2.48
CA ASP A 127 20.04 -14.95 -3.72
C ASP A 127 20.48 -16.42 -3.56
N ALA A 128 20.28 -17.20 -4.62
CA ALA A 128 20.74 -18.60 -4.74
C ALA A 128 22.25 -18.68 -4.96
#